data_AF-A0A7C5DNN5-F1
#
_entry.id   AF-A0A7C5DNN5-F1
#
_cell.length_a   1.000
_cell.length_b   1.000
_cell.length_c   1.000
_cell.angle_alpha   90.00
_cell.angle_beta   90.00
_cell.angle_gamma   90.00
#
_symmetry.space_group_name_H-M   'P 1'
#
loop_
_entity.id
_entity.type
_entity.pdbx_description
1 polymer ?
#
loop_
_entity_poly.entity_id
_entity_poly.type
_entity_poly.pdbx_seq_one_letter_code
_entity_poly.pdbx_strand_id
1 'polypeptide(L)'
;MTQLRKPTLLVVIPALNEVSTIGLVLDEIPYAALAERGYDVRAIVIDNGSTDGTTEEAVRRGAQVIFEPQRGKGLAVRRAFREVT
;
A
#
# COMPACT_ATOMS: atom_id res chain seq x y z
N MET A 1 5.87 -4.93 32.82
CA MET A 1 5.82 -3.73 31.96
C MET A 1 5.13 -4.13 30.66
N THR A 2 3.88 -3.74 30.46
CA THR A 2 3.13 -4.09 29.24
C THR A 2 3.59 -3.16 28.13
N GLN A 3 4.25 -3.69 27.08
CA GLN A 3 4.51 -2.89 25.89
C GLN A 3 3.17 -2.45 25.29
N LEU A 4 2.94 -1.14 25.23
CA LEU A 4 1.81 -0.59 24.48
C LEU A 4 2.09 -0.82 23.00
N ARG A 5 1.21 -1.59 22.34
CA ARG A 5 1.29 -1.85 20.91
C ARG A 5 1.05 -0.54 20.16
N LYS A 6 1.97 -0.16 19.27
CA LYS A 6 1.80 1.02 18.40
C LYS A 6 0.54 0.84 17.54
N PRO A 7 -0.32 1.86 17.40
CA PRO A 7 -1.43 1.79 16.45
C PRO A 7 -0.89 1.63 15.02
N THR A 8 -1.50 0.72 14.26
CA THR A 8 -1.13 0.50 12.86
C THR A 8 -1.79 1.56 11.96
N LEU A 9 -1.03 2.13 11.04
CA LEU A 9 -1.51 3.03 9.99
C LEU A 9 -1.23 2.37 8.63
N LEU A 10 -2.27 2.12 7.86
CA LEU A 10 -2.17 1.52 6.53
C LEU A 10 -2.37 2.58 5.45
N VAL A 11 -1.39 2.72 4.56
CA VAL A 11 -1.50 3.52 3.35
C VAL A 11 -1.92 2.61 2.21
N VAL A 12 -3.16 2.77 1.73
CA VAL A 12 -3.72 1.94 0.66
C VAL A 12 -3.68 2.70 -0.67
N ILE A 13 -3.07 2.09 -1.69
CA ILE A 13 -2.87 2.71 -3.00
C ILE A 13 -3.44 1.79 -4.09
N PRO A 14 -4.63 2.07 -4.64
CA PRO A 14 -5.10 1.41 -5.85
C PRO A 14 -4.20 1.76 -7.04
N ALA A 15 -3.76 0.76 -7.81
CA ALA A 15 -2.88 0.95 -8.96
C ALA A 15 -3.36 0.15 -10.18
N LEU A 16 -3.20 0.74 -11.37
CA LEU A 16 -3.44 0.09 -12.65
C LEU A 16 -2.53 0.73 -13.71
N ASN A 17 -1.46 0.03 -14.08
CA ASN A 17 -0.43 0.52 -15.00
C ASN A 17 0.21 1.87 -14.58
N GLU A 18 0.78 1.89 -13.38
CA GLU A 18 1.40 3.04 -12.74
C GLU A 18 2.91 2.83 -12.51
N VAL A 19 3.60 2.03 -13.34
CA VAL A 19 5.01 1.66 -13.10
C VAL A 19 5.94 2.87 -12.96
N SER A 20 5.65 3.96 -13.68
CA SER A 20 6.46 5.19 -13.64
C SER A 20 6.23 6.07 -12.42
N THR A 21 5.14 5.87 -11.67
CA THR A 21 4.66 6.78 -10.62
C THR A 21 4.54 6.09 -9.26
N ILE A 22 4.21 4.80 -9.22
CA ILE A 22 3.96 4.06 -7.97
C ILE A 22 5.17 4.11 -7.03
N GLY A 23 6.38 4.06 -7.59
CA GLY A 23 7.61 4.16 -6.80
C GLY A 23 7.74 5.51 -6.11
N LEU A 24 7.46 6.60 -6.83
CA LEU A 24 7.53 7.97 -6.28
C LEU A 24 6.51 8.15 -5.14
N VAL A 25 5.29 7.65 -5.31
CA VAL A 25 4.23 7.73 -4.29
C VAL A 25 4.64 6.98 -3.02
N LEU A 26 5.26 5.80 -3.16
CA LEU A 26 5.73 5.01 -2.02
C LEU A 26 6.90 5.68 -1.30
N ASP A 27 7.84 6.28 -2.05
CA ASP A 27 9.01 6.97 -1.52
C ASP A 27 8.64 8.27 -0.77
N GLU A 28 7.51 8.89 -1.10
CA GLU A 28 7.00 10.11 -0.44
C GLU A 28 6.28 9.83 0.90
N ILE A 29 5.99 8.58 1.24
CA ILE A 29 5.33 8.26 2.52
C ILE A 29 6.29 8.61 3.68
N PRO A 30 5.90 9.46 4.65
CA PRO A 30 6.79 9.94 5.69
C PRO A 30 6.94 8.92 6.84
N TYR A 31 7.45 7.72 6.54
CA TYR A 31 7.56 6.59 7.47
C TYR A 31 8.26 6.97 8.79
N ALA A 32 9.39 7.68 8.72
CA ALA A 32 10.17 8.06 9.89
C ALA A 32 9.36 8.99 10.83
N ALA A 33 8.78 10.06 10.28
CA ALA A 33 8.00 11.02 11.06
C ALA A 33 6.74 10.37 11.66
N LEU A 34 6.09 9.44 10.96
CA LEU A 34 4.95 8.70 11.49
C LEU A 34 5.36 7.70 12.58
N ALA A 35 6.52 7.05 12.43
CA ALA A 35 7.06 6.14 13.44
C ALA A 35 7.44 6.85 14.74
N GLU A 36 8.00 8.07 14.64
CA GLU A 36 8.27 8.98 15.77
C GLU A 36 6.99 9.40 16.49
N ARG A 37 5.90 9.60 15.74
CA ARG A 37 4.56 9.85 16.29
C ARG A 37 3.89 8.60 16.89
N GLY A 38 4.59 7.46 16.90
CA GLY A 38 4.15 6.24 17.55
C GLY A 38 3.32 5.32 16.66
N TYR A 39 3.27 5.52 15.34
CA TYR A 39 2.57 4.62 14.42
C TYR A 39 3.46 3.46 13.94
N ASP A 40 2.83 2.33 13.65
CA ASP A 40 3.39 1.25 12.83
C ASP A 40 2.81 1.39 11.41
N VAL A 41 3.62 1.85 10.45
CA VAL A 41 3.14 2.25 9.12
C VAL A 41 3.47 1.18 8.10
N ARG A 42 2.49 0.79 7.29
CA ARG A 42 2.68 -0.12 6.15
C ARG A 42 1.97 0.42 4.91
N ALA A 43 2.57 0.21 3.74
CA ALA A 43 1.93 0.51 2.47
C ALA A 43 1.41 -0.76 1.80
N ILE A 44 0.20 -0.67 1.24
CA ILE A 44 -0.48 -1.74 0.55
C ILE A 44 -0.93 -1.22 -0.80
N VAL A 45 -0.41 -1.81 -1.87
CA VAL A 45 -0.82 -1.54 -3.24
C VAL A 45 -1.89 -2.54 -3.64
N ILE A 46 -3.02 -2.06 -4.14
CA ILE A 46 -4.05 -2.92 -4.72
C ILE A 46 -3.90 -2.88 -6.23
N ASP A 47 -3.22 -3.87 -6.79
CA ASP A 47 -3.05 -3.99 -8.24
C ASP A 47 -4.35 -4.49 -8.87
N ASN A 48 -4.87 -3.72 -9.82
CA ASN A 48 -6.14 -3.98 -10.47
C ASN A 48 -5.99 -4.47 -11.92
N GLY A 49 -4.94 -5.25 -12.18
CA GLY A 49 -4.65 -5.85 -13.48
C GLY A 49 -3.63 -5.07 -14.29
N SER A 50 -2.54 -4.62 -13.64
CA SER A 50 -1.41 -4.00 -14.31
C SER A 50 -0.63 -5.01 -15.16
N THR A 51 0.00 -4.50 -16.21
CA THR A 51 0.75 -5.30 -17.21
C THR A 51 2.11 -4.68 -17.56
N ASP A 52 2.50 -3.62 -16.86
CA ASP A 52 3.60 -2.72 -17.18
C ASP A 52 4.77 -2.80 -16.18
N GLY A 53 4.70 -3.68 -15.18
CA GLY A 53 5.70 -3.76 -14.11
C GLY A 53 5.32 -3.04 -12.81
N THR A 54 4.09 -2.50 -12.70
CA THR A 54 3.61 -1.79 -11.49
C THR A 54 3.79 -2.61 -10.21
N THR A 55 3.45 -3.90 -10.26
CA THR A 55 3.51 -4.80 -9.10
C THR A 55 4.94 -5.03 -8.64
N GLU A 56 5.84 -5.28 -9.58
CA GLU A 56 7.27 -5.47 -9.34
C GLU A 56 7.90 -4.21 -8.74
N GLU A 57 7.52 -3.03 -9.24
CA GLU A 57 8.00 -1.76 -8.71
C GLU A 57 7.53 -1.51 -7.27
N ALA A 58 6.27 -1.80 -6.98
CA ALA A 58 5.71 -1.68 -5.63
C ALA A 58 6.41 -2.63 -4.64
N VAL A 59 6.60 -3.90 -5.01
CA VAL A 59 7.27 -4.90 -4.17
C VAL A 59 8.73 -4.49 -3.90
N ARG A 60 9.45 -3.97 -4.90
CA ARG A 60 10.85 -3.51 -4.72
C ARG A 60 11.00 -2.42 -3.66
N ARG A 61 9.95 -1.64 -3.40
CA ARG A 61 9.91 -0.60 -2.35
C ARG A 61 9.32 -1.07 -1.03
N GLY A 62 9.11 -2.37 -0.87
CA GLY A 62 8.61 -2.96 0.37
C GLY A 62 7.11 -2.77 0.58
N ALA A 63 6.35 -2.37 -0.44
CA ALA A 63 4.90 -2.40 -0.36
C ALA A 63 4.40 -3.84 -0.45
N GLN A 64 3.39 -4.17 0.35
CA GLN A 64 2.60 -5.38 0.14
C GLN A 64 1.69 -5.16 -1.07
N VAL A 65 1.59 -6.14 -1.97
CA VAL A 65 0.68 -6.07 -3.12
C VAL A 65 -0.47 -7.05 -2.93
N ILE A 66 -1.70 -6.59 -3.13
CA ILE A 66 -2.91 -7.41 -3.20
C ILE A 66 -3.51 -7.25 -4.59
N PHE A 67 -3.81 -8.36 -5.24
CA PHE A 67 -4.47 -8.36 -6.54
C PHE A 67 -6.00 -8.24 -6.40
N GLU A 68 -6.63 -7.38 -7.21
CA GLU A 68 -8.07 -7.34 -7.43
C GLU A 68 -8.39 -7.75 -8.88
N PRO A 69 -8.98 -8.93 -9.10
CA PRO A 69 -9.24 -9.45 -10.44
C PRO A 69 -10.27 -8.64 -11.24
N GLN A 70 -11.16 -7.89 -10.59
CA GLN A 70 -12.20 -7.11 -11.26
C GLN A 70 -11.80 -5.65 -11.41
N ARG A 71 -11.66 -5.18 -12.65
CA ARG A 71 -11.29 -3.80 -12.96
C ARG A 71 -12.31 -2.79 -12.42
N GLY A 72 -11.79 -1.74 -11.81
CA GLY A 72 -12.52 -0.60 -11.27
C GLY A 72 -11.90 -0.11 -9.98
N LYS A 73 -11.58 1.19 -9.91
CA LYS A 73 -11.00 1.82 -8.71
C LYS A 73 -11.81 1.53 -7.44
N GLY A 74 -13.14 1.57 -7.54
CA GLY A 74 -14.02 1.27 -6.42
C GLY A 74 -13.91 -0.17 -5.92
N LEU A 75 -13.64 -1.14 -6.81
CA LEU A 75 -13.43 -2.54 -6.46
C LEU A 75 -12.09 -2.73 -5.77
N ALA A 76 -11.02 -2.08 -6.27
CA ALA A 76 -9.72 -2.08 -5.62
C ALA A 76 -9.78 -1.49 -4.20
N VAL A 77 -10.49 -0.38 -4.01
CA VAL A 77 -10.69 0.20 -2.67
C VAL A 77 -11.48 -0.75 -1.76
N ARG A 78 -12.59 -1.33 -2.25
CA ARG A 78 -13.38 -2.32 -1.47
C ARG A 78 -12.58 -3.58 -1.14
N ARG A 79 -11.69 -4.02 -2.03
CA ARG A 79 -10.76 -5.12 -1.79
C ARG A 79 -9.86 -4.82 -0.60
N ALA A 80 -9.28 -3.61 -0.55
CA ALA A 80 -8.47 -3.20 0.59
C ALA A 80 -9.25 -3.34 1.90
N PHE A 81 -10.41 -2.71 2.03
CA PHE A 81 -11.23 -2.78 3.25
C PHE A 81 -11.65 -4.21 3.66
N ARG A 82 -11.68 -5.18 2.74
CA ARG A 82 -11.97 -6.58 3.05
C ARG A 82 -10.74 -7.36 3.55
N GLU A 83 -9.55 -6.98 3.11
CA GLU A 83 -8.32 -7.73 3.32
C GLU A 83 -7.42 -7.11 4.40
N VAL A 84 -7.53 -5.80 4.61
CA VAL A 84 -6.69 -5.08 5.56
C VAL A 84 -7.40 -4.92 6.91
N THR A 85 -6.83 -5.53 7.94
CA THR A 85 -7.30 -5.50 9.34
C THR A 85 -6.17 -5.17 10.30
#